data_AF-A0A0X3WNR4-F1
#
_entry.id   AF-A0A0X3WNR4-F1
#
_cell.length_a   1.000
_cell.length_b   1.000
_cell.length_c   1.000
_cell.angle_alpha   90.00
_cell.angle_beta   90.00
_cell.angle_gamma   90.00
#
_symmetry.space_group_name_H-M   'P 1'
#
loop_
_entity.id
_entity.type
_entity.pdbx_description
1 polymer ?
#
loop_
_entity_poly.entity_id
_entity_poly.type
_entity_poly.pdbx_seq_one_letter_code
_entity_poly.pdbx_strand_id
1 'polypeptide(L)'
;MSTATRVLVTGGTGTTGRRVTARLVAAGHAVRVASRHPDPAVDDVAATLTRVTGRTVRHRAVSREAMRDRLTATGLPEPFADLLAGMDEAIAGGAEDRTSDVVERVTGRAPRTFAAHVAAHLARAGHAAHPAQAAHPTYTAHPTHAAPTTPERL
;
A
#
# COMPACT_ATOMS: atom_id res chain seq x y z
N MET A 1 -33.39 14.55 12.55
CA MET A 1 -32.74 13.52 11.69
C MET A 1 -31.26 13.50 12.05
N SER A 2 -30.78 12.45 12.72
CA SER A 2 -29.36 12.35 13.12
C SER A 2 -28.52 12.00 11.90
N THR A 3 -27.64 12.90 11.48
CA THR A 3 -26.66 12.64 10.42
C THR A 3 -25.67 11.62 10.94
N ALA A 4 -25.85 10.35 10.57
CA ALA A 4 -24.89 9.29 10.89
C ALA A 4 -23.50 9.73 10.42
N THR A 5 -22.62 10.05 11.36
CA THR A 5 -21.26 10.50 11.08
C THR A 5 -20.54 9.40 10.31
N ARG A 6 -20.23 9.68 9.03
CA ARG A 6 -19.44 8.77 8.19
C ARG A 6 -17.96 9.02 8.41
N VAL A 7 -17.22 8.00 8.82
CA VAL A 7 -15.80 8.09 9.13
C VAL A 7 -15.00 7.38 8.04
N LEU A 8 -14.11 8.09 7.35
CA LEU A 8 -13.13 7.51 6.43
C LEU A 8 -11.85 7.20 7.20
N VAL A 9 -11.48 5.92 7.27
CA VAL A 9 -10.22 5.46 7.84
C VAL A 9 -9.24 5.20 6.70
N THR A 10 -8.23 6.06 6.56
CA THR A 10 -7.11 5.85 5.63
C THR A 10 -6.10 4.89 6.28
N GLY A 11 -5.61 3.90 5.52
CA GLY A 11 -4.81 2.79 6.05
C GLY A 11 -5.60 1.84 6.96
N GLY A 12 -6.94 1.79 6.87
CA GLY A 12 -7.78 0.99 7.78
C GLY A 12 -7.58 -0.54 7.67
N THR A 13 -6.84 -1.02 6.67
CA THR A 13 -6.40 -2.42 6.58
C THR A 13 -5.10 -2.69 7.35
N GLY A 14 -4.32 -1.67 7.73
CA GLY A 14 -3.06 -1.84 8.47
C GLY A 14 -3.25 -2.32 9.91
N THR A 15 -2.13 -2.59 10.62
CA THR A 15 -2.12 -3.15 11.99
C THR A 15 -2.94 -2.30 12.98
N THR A 16 -2.75 -0.99 12.92
CA THR A 16 -3.51 -0.03 13.73
C THR A 16 -4.88 0.25 13.13
N GLY A 17 -4.93 0.45 11.81
CA GLY A 17 -6.16 0.80 11.08
C GLY A 17 -7.28 -0.22 11.27
N ARG A 18 -6.95 -1.52 11.33
CA ARG A 18 -7.94 -2.59 11.56
C ARG A 18 -8.59 -2.48 12.93
N ARG A 19 -7.80 -2.22 13.98
CA ARG A 19 -8.30 -2.08 15.36
C ARG A 19 -9.15 -0.83 15.51
N VAL A 20 -8.74 0.27 14.88
CA VAL A 20 -9.50 1.54 14.85
C VAL A 20 -10.82 1.35 14.12
N THR A 21 -10.80 0.72 12.94
CA THR A 21 -12.01 0.39 12.16
C THR A 21 -12.98 -0.46 12.98
N ALA A 22 -12.49 -1.54 13.60
CA ALA A 22 -13.32 -2.43 14.40
C ALA A 22 -14.01 -1.70 15.57
N ARG A 23 -13.30 -0.81 16.27
CA ARG A 23 -13.88 -0.02 17.37
C ARG A 23 -14.91 1.00 16.89
N LEU A 24 -14.65 1.67 15.77
CA LEU A 24 -15.59 2.64 15.20
C LEU A 24 -16.88 1.96 14.71
N VAL A 25 -16.78 0.77 14.12
CA VAL A 25 -17.94 -0.04 13.73
C VAL A 25 -18.72 -0.49 14.99
N ALA A 26 -18.03 -0.98 16.01
CA ALA A 26 -18.67 -1.40 17.28
C ALA A 26 -19.38 -0.23 17.99
N ALA A 27 -18.91 1.01 17.81
CA ALA A 27 -19.54 2.22 18.32
C ALA A 27 -20.71 2.72 17.44
N GLY A 28 -21.10 2.00 16.39
CA GLY A 28 -22.23 2.35 15.53
C GLY A 28 -21.94 3.43 14.49
N HIS A 29 -20.67 3.77 14.24
CA HIS A 29 -20.32 4.71 13.19
C HIS A 29 -20.32 4.05 11.81
N ALA A 30 -20.75 4.80 10.80
CA ALA A 30 -20.66 4.36 9.41
C ALA A 30 -19.21 4.51 8.92
N VAL A 31 -18.42 3.44 8.99
CA VAL A 31 -16.99 3.46 8.65
C VAL A 31 -16.73 3.05 7.20
N ARG A 32 -15.83 3.75 6.52
CA ARG A 32 -15.25 3.34 5.24
C ARG A 32 -13.74 3.27 5.36
N VAL A 33 -13.14 2.18 4.89
CA VAL A 33 -11.68 1.95 4.99
C VAL A 33 -11.02 2.15 3.64
N ALA A 34 -10.18 3.16 3.46
CA ALA A 34 -9.35 3.30 2.26
C ALA A 34 -7.91 2.88 2.54
N SER A 35 -7.28 2.12 1.67
CA SER A 35 -5.81 1.92 1.66
C SER A 35 -5.20 2.58 0.43
N ARG A 36 -3.92 2.95 0.48
CA ARG A 36 -3.17 3.43 -0.69
C ARG A 36 -2.46 2.21 -1.28
N HIS A 37 -2.91 1.71 -2.42
CA HIS A 37 -2.19 0.65 -3.14
C HIS A 37 -2.21 0.91 -4.65
N PRO A 38 -1.04 0.82 -5.31
CA PRO A 38 -0.94 0.55 -6.73
C PRO A 38 -1.07 -0.99 -6.95
N ASP A 39 -1.38 -1.40 -8.19
CA ASP A 39 -1.77 -2.77 -8.55
C ASP A 39 -0.57 -3.75 -8.50
N PRO A 40 -0.62 -4.85 -7.71
CA PRO A 40 0.50 -5.80 -7.63
C PRO A 40 0.83 -6.47 -8.96
N ALA A 41 -0.11 -6.51 -9.92
CA ALA A 41 0.14 -7.09 -11.24
C ALA A 41 1.10 -6.26 -12.11
N VAL A 42 1.43 -5.01 -11.73
CA VAL A 42 2.23 -4.08 -12.55
C VAL A 42 3.37 -3.39 -11.75
N ASP A 43 3.74 -3.84 -10.55
CA ASP A 43 4.64 -3.07 -9.69
C ASP A 43 5.94 -3.77 -9.28
N ASP A 44 6.78 -4.08 -10.26
CA ASP A 44 8.22 -3.92 -10.02
C ASP A 44 8.51 -2.40 -9.97
N VAL A 45 8.65 -1.88 -8.74
CA VAL A 45 8.97 -0.48 -8.46
C VAL A 45 10.22 -0.03 -9.23
N ALA A 46 11.26 -0.87 -9.31
CA ALA A 46 12.50 -0.52 -10.00
C ALA A 46 12.29 -0.46 -11.52
N ALA A 47 11.52 -1.39 -12.10
CA ALA A 47 11.15 -1.34 -13.51
C ALA A 47 10.30 -0.11 -13.84
N THR A 48 9.31 0.21 -12.99
CA THR A 48 8.47 1.41 -13.17
C THR A 48 9.28 2.70 -13.05
N LEU A 49 10.16 2.80 -12.05
CA LEU A 49 11.07 3.95 -11.95
C LEU A 49 11.99 4.04 -13.16
N THR A 50 12.54 2.92 -13.64
CA THR A 50 13.39 2.88 -14.84
C THR A 50 12.64 3.43 -16.06
N ARG A 51 11.42 2.96 -16.28
CA ARG A 51 10.57 3.39 -17.38
C ARG A 51 10.19 4.87 -17.30
N VAL A 52 9.80 5.36 -16.12
CA VAL A 52 9.32 6.74 -15.94
C VAL A 52 10.46 7.75 -15.93
N THR A 53 11.62 7.40 -15.37
CA THR A 53 12.78 8.30 -15.25
C THR A 53 13.76 8.20 -16.42
N GLY A 54 13.73 7.11 -17.18
CA GLY A 54 14.76 6.78 -18.18
C GLY A 54 16.12 6.39 -17.59
N ARG A 55 16.24 6.28 -16.25
CA ARG A 55 17.47 5.88 -15.56
C ARG A 55 17.33 4.44 -15.06
N THR A 56 18.30 3.59 -15.35
CA THR A 56 18.29 2.21 -14.85
C THR A 56 18.31 2.18 -13.32
N VAL A 57 17.22 1.72 -12.73
CA VAL A 57 17.09 1.44 -11.29
C VAL A 57 17.07 -0.07 -11.11
N ARG A 58 17.86 -0.59 -10.15
CA ARG A 58 17.90 -2.01 -9.81
C ARG A 58 17.49 -2.22 -8.37
N HIS A 59 16.55 -3.12 -8.14
CA HIS A 59 16.27 -3.63 -6.81
C HIS A 59 17.35 -4.65 -6.42
N ARG A 60 18.00 -4.45 -5.28
CA ARG A 60 18.94 -5.41 -4.70
C ARG A 60 18.36 -5.91 -3.40
N ALA A 61 18.04 -7.21 -3.34
CA ALA A 61 17.63 -7.84 -2.10
C ALA A 61 18.77 -7.76 -1.08
N VAL A 62 18.44 -7.36 0.14
CA VAL A 62 19.35 -7.28 1.28
C VAL A 62 18.85 -8.27 2.32
N SER A 63 19.73 -9.09 2.89
CA SER A 63 19.35 -10.00 3.97
C SER A 63 18.99 -9.22 5.23
N ARG A 64 18.19 -9.82 6.13
CA ARG A 64 17.89 -9.25 7.45
C ARG A 64 19.17 -8.86 8.20
N GLU A 65 20.17 -9.74 8.21
CA GLU A 65 21.47 -9.48 8.84
C GLU A 65 22.19 -8.27 8.22
N ALA A 66 22.31 -8.22 6.89
CA ALA A 66 22.96 -7.09 6.24
C ALA A 66 22.20 -5.76 6.44
N MET A 67 20.87 -5.81 6.57
CA MET A 67 20.05 -4.65 6.90
C MET A 67 20.30 -4.19 8.34
N ARG A 68 20.27 -5.12 9.30
CA ARG A 68 20.60 -4.86 10.72
C ARG A 68 21.96 -4.20 10.82
N ASP A 69 22.99 -4.79 10.23
CA ASP A 69 24.36 -4.27 10.31
C ASP A 69 24.46 -2.85 9.72
N ARG A 70 23.76 -2.58 8.61
CA ARG A 70 23.71 -1.26 8.00
C ARG A 70 23.00 -0.22 8.87
N LEU A 71 21.93 -0.60 9.56
CA LEU A 71 21.22 0.28 10.50
C LEU A 71 22.05 0.53 11.76
N THR A 72 22.72 -0.49 12.29
CA THR A 72 23.65 -0.33 13.41
C THR A 72 24.78 0.63 13.05
N ALA A 73 25.31 0.54 11.83
CA ALA A 73 26.36 1.44 11.34
C ALA A 73 25.95 2.92 11.27
N THR A 74 24.64 3.25 11.26
CA THR A 74 24.16 4.64 11.35
C THR A 74 23.92 5.11 12.80
N GLY A 75 24.25 4.28 13.79
CA GLY A 75 24.14 4.59 15.21
C GLY A 75 22.86 4.08 15.89
N LEU A 76 22.06 3.24 15.21
CA LEU A 76 20.91 2.60 15.85
C LEU A 76 21.38 1.50 16.82
N PRO A 77 20.78 1.37 18.02
CA PRO A 77 21.03 0.22 18.89
C PRO A 77 20.66 -1.09 18.19
N GLU A 78 21.51 -2.10 18.33
CA GLU A 78 21.38 -3.40 17.67
C GLU A 78 20.00 -4.06 17.86
N PRO A 79 19.39 -4.09 19.07
CA PRO A 79 18.06 -4.70 19.23
C PRO A 79 16.97 -3.98 18.42
N PHE A 80 17.13 -2.67 18.22
CA PHE A 80 16.18 -1.88 17.45
C PHE A 80 16.42 -2.03 15.94
N ALA A 81 17.69 -2.09 15.52
CA ALA A 81 18.06 -2.41 14.14
C ALA A 81 17.55 -3.81 13.72
N ASP A 82 17.67 -4.81 14.59
CA ASP A 82 17.21 -6.17 14.33
C ASP A 82 15.67 -6.26 14.23
N LEU A 83 14.96 -5.53 15.10
CA LEU A 83 13.50 -5.38 15.00
C LEU A 83 13.07 -4.81 13.65
N LEU A 84 13.70 -3.70 13.22
CA LEU A 84 13.39 -3.06 11.92
C LEU A 84 13.70 -4.00 10.74
N ALA A 85 14.85 -4.67 10.78
CA ALA A 85 15.23 -5.62 9.73
C ALA A 85 14.27 -6.82 9.66
N GLY A 86 13.76 -7.30 10.80
CA GLY A 86 12.73 -8.34 10.84
C GLY A 86 11.38 -7.89 10.27
N MET A 87 11.01 -6.61 10.47
CA MET A 87 9.81 -6.04 9.84
C MET A 87 9.94 -5.98 8.32
N ASP A 88 11.09 -5.54 7.79
CA ASP A 88 11.36 -5.51 6.35
C ASP A 88 11.31 -6.92 5.73
N GLU A 89 11.85 -7.94 6.40
CA GLU A 89 11.77 -9.33 5.97
C GLU A 89 10.33 -9.84 5.93
N ALA A 90 9.53 -9.51 6.95
CA ALA A 90 8.11 -9.86 6.98
C ALA A 90 7.32 -9.16 5.85
N ILE A 91 7.62 -7.89 5.56
CA ILE A 91 7.02 -7.13 4.46
C ILE A 91 7.39 -7.76 3.11
N ALA A 92 8.66 -8.13 2.92
CA ALA A 92 9.11 -8.83 1.72
C ALA A 92 8.41 -10.19 1.55
N GLY A 93 8.04 -10.84 2.66
CA GLY A 93 7.20 -12.04 2.69
C GLY A 93 5.70 -11.80 2.49
N GLY A 94 5.27 -10.58 2.18
CA GLY A 94 3.88 -10.24 1.90
C GLY A 94 3.02 -9.89 3.11
N ALA A 95 3.60 -9.67 4.29
CA ALA A 95 2.83 -9.30 5.50
C ALA A 95 1.97 -8.02 5.32
N GLU A 96 2.32 -7.18 4.35
CA GLU A 96 1.58 -5.96 4.00
C GLU A 96 0.86 -6.01 2.65
N ASP A 97 0.87 -7.14 1.94
CA ASP A 97 0.25 -7.27 0.61
C ASP A 97 -1.28 -7.47 0.70
N ARG A 98 -1.99 -6.42 1.11
CA ARG A 98 -3.45 -6.43 1.29
C ARG A 98 -4.10 -5.34 0.47
N THR A 99 -4.79 -5.75 -0.59
CA THR A 99 -5.46 -4.85 -1.54
C THR A 99 -6.92 -4.59 -1.18
N SER A 100 -7.47 -3.46 -1.68
CA SER A 100 -8.89 -3.12 -1.57
C SER A 100 -9.33 -2.24 -2.75
N ASP A 101 -10.59 -2.35 -3.14
CA ASP A 101 -11.28 -1.57 -4.19
C ASP A 101 -11.97 -0.31 -3.64
N VAL A 102 -11.68 0.07 -2.39
CA VAL A 102 -12.46 1.11 -1.70
C VAL A 102 -12.30 2.49 -2.34
N VAL A 103 -11.14 2.80 -2.91
CA VAL A 103 -10.90 4.08 -3.60
C VAL A 103 -11.93 4.28 -4.71
N GLU A 104 -12.13 3.27 -5.55
CA GLU A 104 -13.09 3.32 -6.64
C GLU A 104 -14.52 3.41 -6.10
N ARG A 105 -14.89 2.55 -5.14
CA ARG A 105 -16.25 2.59 -4.56
C ARG A 105 -16.61 3.89 -3.86
N VAL A 106 -15.63 4.59 -3.27
CA VAL A 106 -15.86 5.82 -2.53
C VAL A 106 -15.81 7.05 -3.42
N THR A 107 -14.91 7.07 -4.39
CA THR A 107 -14.65 8.26 -5.22
C THR A 107 -15.27 8.18 -6.61
N GLY A 108 -15.75 7.01 -7.03
CA GLY A 108 -16.21 6.74 -8.39
C GLY A 108 -15.07 6.74 -9.43
N ARG A 109 -13.82 6.75 -8.99
CA ARG A 109 -12.63 6.82 -9.86
C ARG A 109 -11.62 5.76 -9.45
N ALA A 110 -11.03 5.10 -10.43
CA ALA A 110 -9.95 4.16 -10.19
C ALA A 110 -8.78 4.81 -9.41
N PRO A 111 -8.10 4.07 -8.51
CA PRO A 111 -6.91 4.57 -7.84
C PRO A 111 -5.81 4.91 -8.85
N ARG A 112 -5.01 5.93 -8.54
CA ARG A 112 -3.87 6.31 -9.38
C ARG A 112 -2.79 5.23 -9.30
N THR A 113 -2.25 4.84 -10.46
CA THR A 113 -1.11 3.92 -10.53
C THR A 113 0.17 4.55 -9.96
N PHE A 114 1.13 3.71 -9.55
CA PHE A 114 2.43 4.19 -9.08
C PHE A 114 3.18 4.98 -10.15
N ALA A 115 3.15 4.51 -11.40
CA ALA A 115 3.76 5.20 -12.54
C ALA A 115 3.23 6.64 -12.73
N ALA A 116 1.91 6.82 -12.66
CA ALA A 116 1.29 8.13 -12.77
C ALA A 116 1.63 9.03 -11.57
N HIS A 117 1.79 8.46 -10.38
CA HIS A 117 2.25 9.20 -9.22
C HIS A 117 3.70 9.72 -9.39
N VAL A 118 4.61 8.86 -9.83
CA VAL A 118 6.02 9.24 -10.08
C VAL A 118 6.12 10.32 -11.14
N ALA A 119 5.43 10.17 -12.28
CA ALA A 119 5.43 11.18 -13.35
C ALA A 119 4.94 12.54 -12.86
N ALA A 120 3.86 12.58 -12.08
CA ALA A 120 3.34 13.81 -11.48
C ALA A 120 4.28 14.42 -10.43
N HIS A 121 5.10 13.61 -9.75
CA HIS A 121 6.12 14.11 -8.85
C HIS A 121 7.30 14.75 -9.60
N LEU A 122 7.81 14.08 -10.64
CA LEU A 122 8.90 14.61 -11.48
C LEU A 122 8.52 15.97 -12.09
N ALA A 123 7.31 16.08 -12.65
CA ALA A 123 6.82 17.34 -13.22
C ALA A 123 6.81 18.49 -12.20
N ARG A 124 6.33 18.24 -10.97
CA ARG A 124 6.34 19.24 -9.89
C ARG A 124 7.74 19.61 -9.42
N ALA A 125 8.68 18.68 -9.51
CA ALA A 125 10.10 18.90 -9.19
C ALA A 125 10.89 19.53 -10.36
N GLY A 126 10.25 19.91 -11.47
CA GLY A 126 10.92 20.48 -12.64
C GLY A 126 11.74 19.47 -13.46
N HIS A 127 11.52 18.17 -13.25
CA HIS A 127 12.19 17.10 -13.98
C HIS A 127 11.27 16.52 -15.06
N ALA A 128 11.78 16.35 -16.28
CA ALA A 128 11.03 15.72 -17.36
C ALA A 128 10.90 14.22 -17.10
N ALA A 129 9.67 13.68 -17.16
CA ALA A 129 9.46 12.25 -17.26
C ALA A 129 9.81 11.78 -18.68
N HIS A 130 10.36 10.57 -18.80
CA HIS A 130 10.59 9.98 -20.12
C HIS A 130 9.24 9.54 -20.71
N PRO A 131 8.97 9.74 -22.03
CA PRO A 131 7.73 9.28 -22.64
C PRO A 131 7.66 7.76 -22.54
N ALA A 132 6.82 7.27 -21.63
CA ALA A 132 6.53 5.85 -21.51
C ALA A 132 5.62 5.43 -22.69
N GLN A 133 6.08 4.50 -23.52
CA GLN A 133 5.26 3.81 -24.49
C GLN A 133 4.16 3.05 -23.73
N ALA A 134 2.89 3.44 -23.94
CA ALA A 134 1.76 2.92 -23.21
C ALA A 134 1.38 1.52 -23.72
N ALA A 135 1.62 0.50 -22.89
CA ALA A 135 0.86 -0.74 -22.97
C ALA A 135 -0.15 -0.74 -21.81
N HIS A 136 -1.44 -0.80 -22.14
CA HIS A 136 -2.53 -1.02 -21.20
C HIS A 136 -2.68 -2.52 -20.93
N PRO A 137 -2.53 -3.00 -19.68
CA PRO A 137 -3.06 -4.31 -19.30
C PRO A 137 -4.44 -4.15 -18.65
N THR A 138 -5.37 -4.98 -19.10
CA THR A 138 -6.72 -5.10 -18.55
C THR A 138 -6.64 -5.80 -17.19
N TYR A 139 -7.22 -5.18 -16.16
CA TYR A 139 -7.36 -5.77 -14.83
C TYR A 139 -8.39 -6.90 -14.84
N THR A 140 -8.03 -8.05 -14.26
CA THR A 140 -8.97 -9.12 -13.91
C THR A 140 -9.04 -9.20 -12.39
N ALA A 141 -10.20 -8.91 -11.80
CA ALA A 141 -10.40 -9.02 -10.36
C ALA A 141 -10.26 -10.49 -9.91
N HIS A 142 -9.43 -10.74 -8.90
CA HIS A 142 -9.46 -12.00 -8.17
C HIS A 142 -10.48 -11.94 -7.02
N PRO A 143 -11.25 -13.02 -6.78
CA PRO A 143 -12.32 -13.03 -5.80
C PRO A 143 -11.74 -12.85 -4.39
N THR A 144 -12.27 -11.86 -3.69
CA THR A 144 -11.94 -11.55 -2.31
C THR A 144 -12.33 -12.70 -1.38
N HIS A 145 -11.46 -12.99 -0.42
CA HIS A 145 -11.72 -13.91 0.67
C HIS A 145 -12.98 -13.45 1.42
N ALA A 146 -14.04 -14.27 1.37
CA ALA A 146 -15.30 -14.03 2.07
C ALA A 146 -15.04 -13.81 3.58
N ALA A 147 -15.66 -12.77 4.13
CA ALA A 147 -15.77 -12.60 5.58
C ALA A 147 -16.67 -13.71 6.15
N PRO A 148 -16.42 -14.22 7.37
CA PRO A 148 -17.26 -15.22 7.98
C PRO A 148 -18.66 -14.65 8.25
N THR A 149 -19.67 -15.25 7.63
CA THR A 149 -21.09 -15.01 7.93
C THR A 149 -21.39 -15.56 9.31
N THR A 150 -21.81 -14.70 10.23
CA THR A 150 -22.44 -15.15 11.48
C THR A 150 -23.92 -15.37 11.17
N PRO A 151 -24.52 -16.55 11.41
CA PRO A 151 -25.94 -16.73 11.20
C PRO A 151 -26.74 -16.04 12.32
N GLU A 152 -27.66 -15.16 11.93
CA GLU A 152 -28.79 -14.76 12.76
C GLU A 152 -29.59 -16.01 13.16
N ARG A 153 -29.95 -16.12 14.45
CA ARG A 153 -31.14 -16.87 14.86
C ARG A 153 -32.05 -15.93 15.64
N LEU A 154 -33.32 -16.07 15.26
CA LEU A 154 -34.56 -15.55 15.87
C LEU A 154 -34.61 -15.78 17.39
#